data_AF-B1WSK0-F1
#
_entry.id   AF-B1WSK0-F1
#
_cell.length_a   1.000
_cell.length_b   1.000
_cell.length_c   1.000
_cell.angle_alpha   90.00
_cell.angle_beta   90.00
_cell.angle_gamma   90.00
#
_symmetry.space_group_name_H-M   'P 1'
#
loop_
_entity.id
_entity.type
_entity.pdbx_description
1 polymer ?
#
loop_
_entity_poly.entity_id
_entity_poly.type
_entity_poly.pdbx_seq_one_letter_code
_entity_poly.pdbx_strand_id
1 'polypeptide(L)'
;MDLARWLCERKTYFSVRLKKHEYVELEEQIWFQLKDLGLTPGSSLYYQGVKVTKTKGFSGVNLATKWSRNYRKKAQKEPWYILTNLESLSAATAAYSYRMGIEEMFRDFKLGGYNIEGTQVTGDRLIALILLGTLAYSMATFQGSLILRKGVANYVSRPSESKRRYKRNSSFSIGLKAYSWLNSLSFFAEEVQELIRLVPNKRAYYSRGLRAATIIQSAF
;
A
#
# COMPACT_ATOMS: atom_id res chain seq x y z
N MET A 1 20.82 -8.03 -10.51
CA MET A 1 21.95 -7.12 -10.23
C MET A 1 22.03 -5.96 -11.21
N ASP A 2 21.73 -6.19 -12.49
CA ASP A 2 21.75 -5.13 -13.51
C ASP A 2 20.82 -3.94 -13.15
N LEU A 3 19.65 -4.20 -12.55
CA LEU A 3 18.75 -3.15 -12.04
C LEU A 3 19.39 -2.28 -10.94
N ALA A 4 20.03 -2.88 -9.93
CA ALA A 4 20.62 -2.13 -8.83
C ALA A 4 21.81 -1.27 -9.30
N ARG A 5 22.60 -1.81 -10.24
CA ARG A 5 23.66 -1.07 -10.91
C ARG A 5 23.11 0.14 -11.67
N TRP A 6 22.09 -0.07 -12.50
CA TRP A 6 21.43 1.00 -13.23
C TRP A 6 20.85 2.08 -12.30
N LEU A 7 20.25 1.69 -11.16
CA LEU A 7 19.73 2.64 -10.17
C LEU A 7 20.84 3.48 -9.52
N CYS A 8 22.01 2.88 -9.24
CA CYS A 8 23.19 3.62 -8.78
C CYS A 8 23.71 4.61 -9.82
N GLU A 9 23.82 4.20 -11.09
CA GLU A 9 24.22 5.09 -12.20
C GLU A 9 23.27 6.29 -12.33
N ARG A 10 21.97 6.06 -12.10
CA ARG A 10 20.93 7.11 -12.06
C ARG A 10 20.91 7.90 -10.75
N LYS A 11 21.84 7.67 -9.82
CA LYS A 11 21.93 8.34 -8.50
C LYS A 11 20.61 8.31 -7.73
N THR A 12 19.86 7.20 -7.85
CA THR A 12 18.53 7.05 -7.25
C THR A 12 18.59 6.16 -6.01
N TYR A 13 17.87 6.53 -4.95
CA TYR A 13 17.76 5.68 -3.77
C TYR A 13 16.88 4.46 -4.03
N PHE A 14 17.27 3.29 -3.53
CA PHE A 14 16.53 2.06 -3.74
C PHE A 14 16.55 1.10 -2.55
N SER A 15 15.58 0.18 -2.54
CA SER A 15 15.53 -0.96 -1.63
C SER A 15 14.98 -2.17 -2.38
N VAL A 16 15.86 -3.09 -2.75
CA VAL A 16 15.54 -4.26 -3.58
C VAL A 16 15.75 -5.53 -2.78
N ARG A 17 14.76 -6.43 -2.77
CA ARG A 17 14.90 -7.71 -2.06
C ARG A 17 15.79 -8.68 -2.82
N LEU A 18 16.72 -9.30 -2.11
CA LEU A 18 17.54 -10.41 -2.58
C LEU A 18 16.92 -11.75 -2.21
N LYS A 19 17.20 -12.77 -3.02
CA LYS A 19 16.82 -14.16 -2.72
C LYS A 19 17.83 -14.77 -1.74
N LYS A 20 17.39 -15.69 -0.88
CA LYS A 20 18.23 -16.30 0.16
C LYS A 20 19.49 -17.04 -0.32
N HIS A 21 19.54 -17.43 -1.59
CA HIS A 21 20.69 -18.12 -2.20
C HIS A 21 21.67 -17.17 -2.90
N GLU A 22 21.41 -15.86 -2.88
CA GLU A 22 22.37 -14.88 -3.39
C GLU A 22 23.61 -14.84 -2.49
N TYR A 23 24.76 -14.55 -3.10
CA TYR A 23 26.04 -14.45 -2.41
C TYR A 23 26.41 -13.00 -2.15
N VAL A 24 26.94 -12.75 -0.96
CA VAL A 24 27.48 -11.47 -0.55
C VAL A 24 28.88 -11.64 0.04
N GLU A 25 29.76 -10.71 -0.28
CA GLU A 25 31.08 -10.58 0.31
C GLU A 25 30.96 -9.56 1.44
N LEU A 26 31.17 -10.03 2.67
CA LEU A 26 31.14 -9.20 3.88
C LEU A 26 32.54 -8.83 4.34
N GLU A 27 33.49 -9.75 4.14
CA GLU A 27 34.92 -9.58 4.38
C GLU A 27 35.66 -9.91 3.08
N GLU A 28 36.84 -9.33 2.91
CA GLU A 28 37.61 -9.45 1.68
C GLU A 28 37.84 -10.94 1.31
N GLN A 29 37.39 -11.32 0.11
CA GLN A 29 37.41 -12.68 -0.44
C GLN A 29 36.54 -13.72 0.30
N ILE A 30 35.80 -13.34 1.33
CA ILE A 30 34.93 -14.26 2.08
C ILE A 30 33.47 -14.04 1.66
N TRP A 31 32.96 -15.02 0.92
CA TRP A 31 31.61 -15.01 0.38
C TRP A 31 30.66 -15.89 1.18
N PHE A 32 29.57 -15.30 1.65
CA PHE A 32 28.49 -15.98 2.34
C PHE A 32 27.24 -16.05 1.45
N GLN A 33 26.47 -17.14 1.51
CA GLN A 33 25.08 -17.07 1.05
C GLN A 33 24.25 -16.35 2.10
N LEU A 34 23.27 -15.59 1.67
CA LEU A 34 22.40 -14.84 2.59
C LEU A 34 21.70 -15.73 3.62
N LYS A 35 21.33 -16.96 3.26
CA LYS A 35 20.74 -17.94 4.18
C LYS A 35 21.69 -18.35 5.32
N ASP A 36 23.00 -18.26 5.11
CA ASP A 36 24.03 -18.72 6.04
C ASP A 36 24.43 -17.60 7.03
N LEU A 37 23.83 -16.41 6.92
CA LEU A 37 24.03 -15.29 7.84
C LEU A 37 23.45 -15.51 9.26
N GLY A 38 22.92 -16.70 9.55
CA GLY A 38 22.47 -17.08 10.89
C GLY A 38 21.32 -16.23 11.45
N LEU A 39 20.53 -15.58 10.60
CA LEU A 39 19.39 -14.78 11.06
C LEU A 39 18.39 -15.64 11.82
N THR A 40 17.86 -15.10 12.91
CA THR A 40 16.82 -15.76 13.72
C THR A 40 15.65 -14.80 13.92
N PRO A 41 14.42 -15.29 14.17
CA PRO A 41 13.26 -14.42 14.38
C PRO A 41 13.49 -13.38 15.49
N GLY A 42 13.47 -12.10 15.12
CA GLY A 42 13.77 -10.97 16.02
C GLY A 42 15.12 -10.32 15.78
N SER A 43 15.97 -10.89 14.92
CA SER A 43 17.26 -10.32 14.56
C SER A 43 17.15 -9.32 13.40
N SER A 44 18.08 -8.38 13.39
CA SER A 44 18.29 -7.47 12.26
C SER A 44 19.74 -7.04 12.22
N LEU A 45 20.34 -7.07 11.04
CA LEU A 45 21.75 -6.72 10.82
C LEU A 45 21.85 -5.78 9.63
N TYR A 46 22.86 -4.92 9.65
CA TYR A 46 23.11 -3.94 8.62
C TYR A 46 24.59 -3.93 8.25
N TYR A 47 24.88 -4.22 7.00
CA TYR A 47 26.25 -4.27 6.48
C TYR A 47 26.44 -3.18 5.45
N GLN A 48 27.50 -2.40 5.59
CA GLN A 48 27.83 -1.30 4.67
C GLN A 48 28.89 -1.74 3.66
N GLY A 49 28.82 -1.20 2.46
CA GLY A 49 29.86 -1.39 1.43
C GLY A 49 30.04 -2.84 0.96
N VAL A 50 29.00 -3.66 1.07
CA VAL A 50 29.05 -5.07 0.64
C VAL A 50 29.21 -5.19 -0.87
N LYS A 51 29.85 -6.28 -1.28
CA LYS A 51 29.80 -6.72 -2.68
C LYS A 51 28.79 -7.84 -2.85
N VAL A 52 28.05 -7.82 -3.93
CA VAL A 52 26.98 -8.79 -4.19
C VAL A 52 27.22 -9.49 -5.52
N THR A 53 26.99 -10.81 -5.52
CA THR A 53 27.23 -11.79 -6.60
C THR A 53 28.70 -12.00 -7.00
N LYS A 54 29.09 -13.28 -7.08
CA LYS A 54 30.46 -13.73 -7.43
C LYS A 54 30.85 -13.47 -8.89
N THR A 55 29.89 -13.45 -9.82
CA THR A 55 30.16 -13.47 -11.27
C THR A 55 30.25 -12.09 -11.91
N LYS A 56 29.36 -11.15 -11.54
CA LYS A 56 29.28 -9.84 -12.20
C LYS A 56 29.84 -8.68 -11.38
N GLY A 57 30.13 -8.89 -10.09
CA GLY A 57 30.70 -7.90 -9.17
C GLY A 57 29.88 -6.61 -9.07
N PHE A 58 29.18 -6.40 -7.95
CA PHE A 58 28.55 -5.10 -7.68
C PHE A 58 28.87 -4.66 -6.25
N SER A 59 29.64 -3.59 -6.13
CA SER A 59 30.22 -3.06 -4.88
C SER A 59 29.59 -1.72 -4.49
N GLY A 60 29.88 -1.27 -3.26
CA GLY A 60 29.51 0.08 -2.81
C GLY A 60 28.04 0.21 -2.42
N VAL A 61 27.38 -0.90 -2.08
CA VAL A 61 25.98 -0.95 -1.64
C VAL A 61 25.87 -1.58 -0.27
N ASN A 62 24.76 -1.33 0.39
CA ASN A 62 24.49 -1.80 1.74
C ASN A 62 23.51 -2.97 1.72
N LEU A 63 23.63 -3.86 2.71
CA LEU A 63 22.75 -4.98 2.93
C LEU A 63 22.01 -4.80 4.27
N ALA A 64 20.71 -4.57 4.17
CA ALA A 64 19.80 -4.56 5.30
C ALA A 64 19.14 -5.94 5.45
N THR A 65 19.24 -6.52 6.64
CA THR A 65 18.57 -7.78 6.96
C THR A 65 17.64 -7.63 8.15
N LYS A 66 16.46 -8.24 8.08
CA LYS A 66 15.46 -8.16 9.15
C LYS A 66 14.58 -9.40 9.18
N TRP A 67 14.51 -10.07 10.32
CA TRP A 67 13.53 -11.11 10.59
C TRP A 67 12.59 -10.65 11.70
N SER A 68 11.31 -10.47 11.38
CA SER A 68 10.32 -10.14 12.40
C SER A 68 10.26 -11.22 13.48
N ARG A 69 10.20 -10.81 14.75
CA ARG A 69 9.95 -11.70 15.89
C ARG A 69 8.62 -12.43 15.71
N ASN A 70 8.57 -13.67 16.17
CA ASN A 70 7.34 -14.45 16.19
C ASN A 70 6.43 -13.94 17.32
N TYR A 71 5.18 -13.62 17.00
CA TYR A 71 4.20 -13.17 18.01
C TYR A 71 2.84 -13.81 17.78
N ARG A 72 2.23 -14.37 18.85
CA ARG A 72 0.87 -14.96 18.84
C ARG A 72 0.59 -15.86 17.61
N LYS A 73 1.42 -16.90 17.41
CA LYS A 73 1.37 -17.85 16.28
C LYS A 73 1.61 -17.24 14.88
N LYS A 74 2.14 -16.02 14.79
CA LYS A 74 2.48 -15.36 13.52
C LYS A 74 4.00 -15.32 13.38
N ALA A 75 4.50 -16.19 12.53
CA ALA A 75 5.90 -16.24 12.13
C ALA A 75 6.01 -15.86 10.65
N GLN A 76 6.93 -14.98 10.30
CA GLN A 76 7.34 -14.84 8.91
C GLN A 76 8.20 -16.04 8.55
N LYS A 77 7.88 -16.69 7.43
CA LYS A 77 8.58 -17.89 6.95
C LYS A 77 10.04 -17.62 6.59
N GLU A 78 10.34 -16.40 6.16
CA GLU A 78 11.67 -16.01 5.70
C GLU A 78 12.02 -14.57 6.14
N PRO A 79 13.31 -14.30 6.42
CA PRO A 79 13.79 -12.95 6.67
C PRO A 79 13.77 -12.10 5.39
N TRP A 80 13.83 -10.79 5.59
CA TRP A 80 14.10 -9.83 4.53
C TRP A 80 15.61 -9.69 4.37
N TYR A 81 16.07 -9.83 3.13
CA TYR A 81 17.40 -9.44 2.68
C TYR A 81 17.22 -8.32 1.66
N ILE A 82 17.68 -7.12 1.97
CA ILE A 82 17.41 -5.91 1.19
C ILE A 82 18.74 -5.30 0.78
N LEU A 83 18.98 -5.25 -0.52
CA LEU A 83 20.05 -4.48 -1.13
C LEU A 83 19.61 -3.02 -1.26
N THR A 84 20.44 -2.08 -0.80
CA THR A 84 20.08 -0.67 -0.73
C THR A 84 21.30 0.22 -0.77
N ASN A 85 21.14 1.46 -1.21
CA ASN A 85 22.11 2.54 -1.05
C ASN A 85 21.66 3.59 -0.01
N LEU A 86 20.61 3.29 0.78
CA LEU A 86 20.22 4.10 1.93
C LEU A 86 21.24 3.94 3.05
N GLU A 87 21.25 4.87 4.01
CA GLU A 87 22.31 4.93 5.04
C GLU A 87 22.02 4.07 6.27
N SER A 88 20.77 3.63 6.48
CA SER A 88 20.36 2.92 7.69
C SER A 88 19.39 1.77 7.43
N LEU A 89 19.42 0.79 8.34
CA LEU A 89 18.48 -0.33 8.40
C LEU A 89 17.03 0.15 8.50
N SER A 90 16.76 1.18 9.29
CA SER A 90 15.41 1.73 9.47
C SER A 90 14.89 2.33 8.17
N ALA A 91 15.71 3.15 7.48
CA ALA A 91 15.35 3.72 6.19
C ALA A 91 15.11 2.63 5.13
N ALA A 92 16.00 1.65 5.02
CA ALA A 92 15.87 0.55 4.06
C ALA A 92 14.63 -0.31 4.30
N THR A 93 14.36 -0.67 5.55
CA THR A 93 13.19 -1.49 5.89
C THR A 93 11.88 -0.71 5.77
N ALA A 94 11.88 0.59 6.06
CA ALA A 94 10.74 1.47 5.83
C ALA A 94 10.46 1.62 4.33
N ALA A 95 11.47 1.92 3.53
CA ALA A 95 11.35 2.03 2.07
C ALA A 95 10.81 0.73 1.46
N TYR A 96 11.38 -0.41 1.84
CA TYR A 96 10.92 -1.72 1.36
C TYR A 96 9.47 -2.05 1.80
N SER A 97 9.03 -1.55 2.96
CA SER A 97 7.67 -1.81 3.44
C SER A 97 6.58 -1.24 2.54
N TYR A 98 6.87 -0.16 1.80
CA TYR A 98 5.93 0.43 0.83
C TYR A 98 5.64 -0.47 -0.37
N ARG A 99 6.46 -1.50 -0.64
CA ARG A 99 6.24 -2.45 -1.74
C ARG A 99 4.85 -3.07 -1.71
N MET A 100 4.28 -3.29 -0.53
CA MET A 100 2.94 -3.88 -0.40
C MET A 100 1.83 -3.00 -0.98
N GLY A 101 2.07 -1.69 -1.14
CA GLY A 101 1.08 -0.76 -1.70
C GLY A 101 0.67 -1.11 -3.14
N ILE A 102 1.60 -1.62 -3.96
CA ILE A 102 1.27 -2.01 -5.35
C ILE A 102 0.38 -3.26 -5.39
N GLU A 103 0.50 -4.18 -4.43
CA GLU A 103 -0.33 -5.38 -4.35
C GLU A 103 -1.79 -5.01 -4.02
N GLU A 104 -2.01 -3.97 -3.21
CA GLU A 104 -3.36 -3.45 -2.94
C GLU A 104 -3.96 -2.81 -4.19
N MET A 105 -3.19 -2.02 -4.96
CA MET A 105 -3.64 -1.50 -6.25
C MET A 105 -4.03 -2.63 -7.22
N PHE A 106 -3.22 -3.68 -7.33
CA PHE A 106 -3.56 -4.84 -8.18
C PHE A 106 -4.84 -5.55 -7.72
N ARG A 107 -5.08 -5.66 -6.41
CA ARG A 107 -6.34 -6.22 -5.89
C ARG A 107 -7.53 -5.34 -6.28
N ASP A 108 -7.40 -4.03 -6.12
CA ASP A 108 -8.45 -3.05 -6.39
C ASP A 108 -8.76 -2.92 -7.90
N PHE A 109 -7.79 -3.18 -8.78
CA PHE A 109 -8.00 -3.23 -10.24
C PHE A 109 -8.73 -4.49 -10.71
N LYS A 110 -8.57 -5.59 -9.97
CA LYS A 110 -9.28 -6.86 -10.20
C LYS A 110 -10.62 -6.85 -9.47
N LEU A 111 -11.06 -8.00 -8.96
CA LEU A 111 -12.32 -8.19 -8.24
C LEU A 111 -12.47 -7.34 -6.96
N GLY A 112 -11.40 -6.73 -6.45
CA GLY A 112 -11.47 -5.86 -5.27
C GLY A 112 -12.11 -4.49 -5.52
N GLY A 113 -12.22 -4.07 -6.78
CA GLY A 113 -12.76 -2.76 -7.14
C GLY A 113 -13.26 -2.71 -8.59
N TYR A 114 -12.43 -2.25 -9.52
CA TYR A 114 -12.83 -1.95 -10.90
C TYR A 114 -13.11 -3.17 -11.79
N ASN A 115 -12.70 -4.37 -11.38
CA ASN A 115 -12.96 -5.62 -12.08
C ASN A 115 -12.58 -5.57 -13.58
N ILE A 116 -11.37 -5.11 -13.89
CA ILE A 116 -10.90 -4.99 -15.28
C ILE A 116 -10.94 -6.34 -16.00
N GLU A 117 -10.64 -7.44 -15.30
CA GLU A 117 -10.71 -8.79 -15.87
C GLU A 117 -12.12 -9.16 -16.36
N GLY A 118 -13.17 -8.70 -15.65
CA GLY A 118 -14.57 -8.90 -16.04
C GLY A 118 -15.00 -8.14 -17.29
N THR A 119 -14.24 -7.12 -17.71
CA THR A 119 -14.55 -6.34 -18.92
C THR A 119 -14.17 -7.06 -20.22
N GLN A 120 -13.27 -8.05 -20.14
CA GLN A 120 -12.74 -8.82 -21.27
C GLN A 120 -12.15 -7.98 -22.43
N VAL A 121 -11.82 -6.71 -22.19
CA VAL A 121 -11.22 -5.85 -23.22
C VAL A 121 -9.75 -6.22 -23.47
N THR A 122 -9.30 -6.08 -24.71
CA THR A 122 -7.94 -6.41 -25.16
C THR A 122 -7.36 -5.28 -26.02
N GLY A 123 -6.06 -5.38 -26.36
CA GLY A 123 -5.38 -4.42 -27.24
C GLY A 123 -5.41 -2.98 -26.70
N ASP A 124 -5.56 -2.01 -27.61
CA ASP A 124 -5.53 -0.58 -27.28
C ASP A 124 -6.65 -0.17 -26.29
N ARG A 125 -7.79 -0.84 -26.34
CA ARG A 125 -8.91 -0.59 -25.40
C ARG A 125 -8.52 -0.95 -23.97
N LEU A 126 -7.76 -2.03 -23.79
CA LEU A 126 -7.24 -2.41 -22.48
C LEU A 126 -6.21 -1.39 -21.99
N ILE A 127 -5.33 -0.91 -22.86
CA ILE A 127 -4.34 0.13 -22.51
C ILE A 127 -5.06 1.40 -22.06
N ALA A 128 -6.06 1.86 -22.82
CA ALA A 128 -6.86 3.03 -22.47
C ALA A 128 -7.61 2.83 -21.14
N LEU A 129 -8.21 1.66 -20.91
CA LEU A 129 -8.91 1.34 -19.67
C LEU A 129 -7.97 1.34 -18.45
N ILE A 130 -6.77 0.78 -18.59
CA ILE A 130 -5.76 0.79 -17.51
C ILE A 130 -5.31 2.21 -17.21
N LEU A 131 -5.09 3.05 -18.23
CA LEU A 131 -4.71 4.45 -18.06
C LEU A 131 -5.79 5.21 -17.29
N LEU A 132 -7.04 5.15 -17.76
CA LEU A 132 -8.19 5.80 -17.11
C LEU A 132 -8.42 5.26 -15.70
N GLY A 133 -8.34 3.94 -15.52
CA GLY A 133 -8.44 3.28 -14.22
C GLY A 133 -7.38 3.75 -13.24
N THR A 134 -6.15 4.00 -13.70
CA THR A 134 -5.06 4.50 -12.85
C THR A 134 -5.30 5.93 -12.40
N LEU A 135 -5.81 6.79 -13.28
CA LEU A 135 -6.20 8.16 -12.92
C LEU A 135 -7.37 8.15 -11.93
N ALA A 136 -8.41 7.37 -12.20
CA ALA A 136 -9.57 7.22 -11.32
C ALA A 136 -9.19 6.65 -9.95
N TYR A 137 -8.31 5.64 -9.92
CA TYR A 137 -7.79 5.05 -8.68
C TYR A 137 -7.03 6.07 -7.84
N SER A 138 -6.19 6.88 -8.48
CA SER A 138 -5.42 7.93 -7.82
C SER A 138 -6.34 8.99 -7.21
N MET A 139 -7.34 9.44 -7.98
CA MET A 139 -8.33 10.41 -7.55
C MET A 139 -9.14 9.90 -6.34
N ALA A 140 -9.68 8.68 -6.43
CA ALA A 140 -10.42 8.06 -5.33
C ALA A 140 -9.54 7.85 -4.09
N THR A 141 -8.26 7.51 -4.27
CA THR A 141 -7.30 7.34 -3.16
C THR A 141 -7.03 8.68 -2.46
N PHE A 142 -6.84 9.77 -3.20
CA PHE A 142 -6.62 11.10 -2.65
C PHE A 142 -7.85 11.62 -1.92
N GLN A 143 -9.04 11.50 -2.54
CA GLN A 143 -10.32 11.87 -1.93
C GLN A 143 -10.56 11.09 -0.63
N GLY A 144 -10.40 9.77 -0.65
CA GLY A 144 -10.54 8.96 0.56
C GLY A 144 -9.54 9.31 1.66
N SER A 145 -8.31 9.68 1.30
CA SER A 145 -7.30 10.18 2.25
C SER A 145 -7.74 11.51 2.87
N LEU A 146 -8.27 12.44 2.08
CA LEU A 146 -8.83 13.70 2.57
C LEU A 146 -10.02 13.47 3.49
N ILE A 147 -10.96 12.59 3.12
CA ILE A 147 -12.14 12.24 3.93
C ILE A 147 -11.72 11.64 5.28
N LEU A 148 -10.69 10.78 5.29
CA LEU A 148 -10.10 10.26 6.52
C LEU A 148 -9.54 11.37 7.41
N ARG A 149 -8.80 12.33 6.83
CA ARG A 149 -8.26 13.49 7.57
C ARG A 149 -9.35 14.40 8.12
N LYS A 150 -10.46 14.54 7.41
CA LYS A 150 -11.64 15.31 7.87
C LYS A 150 -12.47 14.60 8.95
N GLY A 151 -12.16 13.35 9.30
CA GLY A 151 -12.79 12.64 10.41
C GLY A 151 -14.23 12.16 10.17
N VAL A 152 -14.71 12.17 8.92
CA VAL A 152 -16.10 11.85 8.53
C VAL A 152 -16.22 10.53 7.77
N ALA A 153 -15.14 9.76 7.66
CA ALA A 153 -15.11 8.49 6.93
C ALA A 153 -16.07 7.41 7.49
N ASN A 154 -16.51 7.55 8.75
CA ASN A 154 -17.46 6.66 9.40
C ASN A 154 -18.89 6.75 8.82
N TYR A 155 -19.23 7.86 8.14
CA TYR A 155 -20.53 8.01 7.48
C TYR A 155 -20.64 7.19 6.19
N VAL A 156 -19.52 6.96 5.50
CA VAL A 156 -19.48 6.22 4.22
C VAL A 156 -18.93 4.81 4.36
N SER A 157 -18.25 4.52 5.48
CA SER A 157 -17.58 3.25 5.67
C SER A 157 -17.50 2.88 7.15
N ARG A 158 -17.69 1.60 7.46
CA ARG A 158 -17.46 1.09 8.82
C ARG A 158 -15.96 1.20 9.16
N PRO A 159 -15.56 1.91 10.24
CA PRO A 159 -14.14 2.08 10.58
C PRO A 159 -13.41 0.78 10.92
N SER A 160 -14.05 -0.11 11.71
CA SER A 160 -13.50 -1.40 12.10
C SER A 160 -14.60 -2.38 12.56
N GLU A 161 -14.21 -3.63 12.83
CA GLU A 161 -15.05 -4.71 13.37
C GLU A 161 -14.33 -5.40 14.53
N SER A 162 -15.09 -6.01 15.43
CA SER A 162 -14.52 -6.83 16.51
C SER A 162 -13.62 -7.92 15.91
N LYS A 163 -12.44 -8.12 16.52
CA LYS A 163 -11.41 -9.10 16.10
C LYS A 163 -10.64 -8.76 14.80
N ARG A 164 -10.94 -7.66 14.09
CA ARG A 164 -10.19 -7.29 12.88
C ARG A 164 -8.87 -6.59 13.23
N ARG A 165 -7.76 -7.03 12.61
CA ARG A 165 -6.40 -6.49 12.85
C ARG A 165 -6.08 -5.22 12.05
N TYR A 166 -6.65 -5.13 10.85
CA TYR A 166 -6.37 -4.05 9.90
C TYR A 166 -7.66 -3.28 9.59
N LYS A 167 -7.51 -2.02 9.19
CA LYS A 167 -8.65 -1.21 8.72
C LYS A 167 -9.41 -1.98 7.65
N ARG A 168 -10.74 -1.90 7.69
CA ARG A 168 -11.60 -2.61 6.73
C ARG A 168 -11.47 -2.05 5.32
N ASN A 169 -11.29 -0.74 5.21
CA ASN A 169 -11.33 -0.01 3.95
C ASN A 169 -10.00 0.72 3.73
N SER A 170 -9.46 0.60 2.52
CA SER A 170 -8.38 1.45 2.02
C SER A 170 -8.89 2.86 1.76
N SER A 171 -7.99 3.84 1.60
CA SER A 171 -8.37 5.20 1.17
C SER A 171 -9.13 5.14 -0.15
N PHE A 172 -8.67 4.34 -1.11
CA PHE A 172 -9.39 4.08 -2.36
C PHE A 172 -10.86 3.65 -2.13
N SER A 173 -11.08 2.63 -1.30
CA SER A 173 -12.44 2.13 -1.01
C SER A 173 -13.32 3.18 -0.34
N ILE A 174 -12.75 4.01 0.54
CA ILE A 174 -13.47 5.13 1.17
C ILE A 174 -13.86 6.17 0.13
N GLY A 175 -12.95 6.54 -0.78
CA GLY A 175 -13.23 7.48 -1.87
C GLY A 175 -14.35 7.00 -2.78
N LEU A 176 -14.30 5.73 -3.22
CA LEU A 176 -15.38 5.15 -4.05
C LEU A 176 -16.73 5.13 -3.33
N LYS A 177 -16.76 4.72 -2.07
CA LYS A 177 -18.00 4.69 -1.27
C LYS A 177 -18.55 6.08 -1.04
N ALA A 178 -17.68 7.06 -0.81
CA ALA A 178 -18.08 8.45 -0.67
C ALA A 178 -18.68 9.00 -1.97
N TYR A 179 -18.05 8.75 -3.11
CA TYR A 179 -18.57 9.13 -4.42
C TYR A 179 -19.95 8.51 -4.67
N SER A 180 -20.09 7.19 -4.45
CA SER A 180 -21.37 6.50 -4.57
C SER A 180 -22.43 7.07 -3.62
N TRP A 181 -22.07 7.36 -2.37
CA TRP A 181 -23.00 7.87 -1.37
C TRP A 181 -23.50 9.28 -1.70
N LEU A 182 -22.59 10.18 -2.13
CA LEU A 182 -22.96 11.53 -2.57
C LEU A 182 -23.88 11.49 -3.79
N ASN A 183 -23.57 10.65 -4.78
CA ASN A 183 -24.43 10.47 -5.95
C ASN A 183 -25.80 9.93 -5.56
N SER A 184 -25.89 8.96 -4.64
CA SER A 184 -27.18 8.47 -4.14
C SER A 184 -27.96 9.54 -3.38
N LEU A 185 -27.31 10.36 -2.54
CA LEU A 185 -27.97 11.46 -1.82
C LEU A 185 -28.50 12.53 -2.78
N SER A 186 -27.77 12.81 -3.85
CA SER A 186 -28.20 13.75 -4.90
C SER A 186 -29.37 13.17 -5.71
N PHE A 187 -29.27 11.89 -6.09
CA PHE A 187 -30.29 11.21 -6.88
C PHE A 187 -31.62 11.07 -6.13
N PHE A 188 -31.58 10.72 -4.85
CA PHE A 188 -32.77 10.55 -3.99
C PHE A 188 -33.04 11.78 -3.11
N ALA A 189 -32.75 12.98 -3.60
CA ALA A 189 -32.82 14.18 -2.77
C ALA A 189 -34.24 14.43 -2.22
N GLU A 190 -35.27 14.21 -3.03
CA GLU A 190 -36.67 14.43 -2.64
C GLU A 190 -37.12 13.42 -1.59
N GLU A 191 -36.86 12.13 -1.82
CA GLU A 191 -37.23 11.05 -0.92
C GLU A 191 -36.49 11.15 0.42
N VAL A 192 -35.23 11.59 0.40
CA VAL A 192 -34.48 11.87 1.64
C VAL A 192 -35.13 13.01 2.43
N GLN A 193 -35.61 14.06 1.77
CA GLN A 193 -36.32 15.15 2.45
C GLN A 193 -37.66 14.68 3.04
N GLU A 194 -38.42 13.88 2.31
CA GLU A 194 -39.66 13.27 2.82
C GLU A 194 -39.40 12.38 4.03
N LEU A 195 -38.39 11.52 3.97
CA LEU A 195 -38.00 10.65 5.08
C LEU A 195 -37.63 11.46 6.34
N ILE A 196 -36.90 12.57 6.18
CA ILE A 196 -36.53 13.46 7.28
C ILE A 196 -37.77 14.12 7.91
N ARG A 197 -38.79 14.45 7.10
CA ARG A 197 -40.05 15.03 7.58
C ARG A 197 -40.87 14.02 8.38
N LEU A 198 -40.90 12.76 7.96
CA LEU A 198 -41.66 11.67 8.62
C LEU A 198 -41.12 11.29 10.00
N VAL A 199 -39.83 11.52 10.26
CA VAL A 199 -39.16 11.07 11.50
C VAL A 199 -38.58 12.27 12.27
N PRO A 200 -39.41 13.17 12.83
CA PRO A 200 -38.96 14.43 13.40
C PRO A 200 -38.05 14.25 14.62
N ASN A 201 -38.28 13.20 15.42
CA ASN A 201 -37.46 12.86 16.58
C ASN A 201 -36.00 12.47 16.23
N LYS A 202 -35.70 12.20 14.96
CA LYS A 202 -34.34 11.90 14.48
C LYS A 202 -33.69 13.02 13.67
N ARG A 203 -34.32 14.20 13.54
CA ARG A 203 -33.80 15.35 12.78
C ARG A 203 -32.35 15.69 13.08
N ALA A 204 -31.95 15.71 14.35
CA ALA A 204 -30.57 15.99 14.73
C ALA A 204 -29.57 14.98 14.13
N TYR A 205 -29.93 13.69 14.02
CA TYR A 205 -29.09 12.67 13.38
C TYR A 205 -28.95 12.92 11.89
N TYR A 206 -30.06 13.23 11.21
CA TYR A 206 -30.06 13.56 9.79
C TYR A 206 -29.24 14.82 9.48
N SER A 207 -29.39 15.90 10.27
CA SER A 207 -28.59 17.12 10.10
C SER A 207 -27.09 16.86 10.22
N ARG A 208 -26.66 15.98 11.13
CA ARG A 208 -25.25 15.57 11.23
C ARG A 208 -24.79 14.78 9.99
N GLY A 209 -25.64 13.90 9.47
CA GLY A 209 -25.39 13.18 8.22
C GLY A 209 -25.24 14.09 7.01
N LEU A 210 -26.15 15.05 6.85
CA LEU A 210 -26.10 16.05 5.78
C LEU A 210 -24.85 16.95 5.91
N ARG A 211 -24.51 17.39 7.12
CA ARG A 211 -23.25 18.12 7.36
C ARG A 211 -22.03 17.29 6.98
N ALA A 212 -22.03 15.99 7.31
CA ALA A 212 -20.96 15.08 6.89
C ALA A 212 -20.89 14.95 5.36
N ALA A 213 -22.04 14.90 4.67
CA ALA A 213 -22.10 14.91 3.21
C ALA A 213 -21.48 16.18 2.63
N THR A 214 -21.77 17.37 3.16
CA THR A 214 -21.13 18.63 2.73
C THR A 214 -19.61 18.61 2.95
N ILE A 215 -19.15 18.10 4.09
CA ILE A 215 -17.72 17.98 4.40
C ILE A 215 -17.04 17.00 3.42
N ILE A 216 -17.71 15.91 3.08
CA ILE A 216 -17.22 14.91 2.11
C ILE A 216 -17.20 15.51 0.70
N GLN A 217 -18.24 16.26 0.29
CA GLN A 217 -18.31 16.93 -1.00
C GLN A 217 -17.12 17.87 -1.23
N SER A 218 -16.70 18.63 -0.22
CA SER A 218 -15.52 19.50 -0.30
C SER A 218 -14.17 18.75 -0.37
N ALA A 219 -14.17 17.42 -0.46
CA ALA A 219 -12.96 16.63 -0.75
C ALA A 219 -12.83 16.24 -2.23
N PHE A 220 -13.87 16.50 -3.03
CA PHE A 220 -13.92 16.33 -4.48
C PHE A 220 -13.71 17.68 -5.16
#